data_AF-A0AA96NQM9-F1
#
_entry.id   AF-A0AA96NQM9-F1
#
_cell.length_a   1.000
_cell.length_b   1.000
_cell.length_c   1.000
_cell.angle_alpha   90.00
_cell.angle_beta   90.00
_cell.angle_gamma   90.00
#
_symmetry.space_group_name_H-M   'P 1'
#
loop_
_entity.id
_entity.type
_entity.pdbx_description
1 polymer ?
#
loop_
_entity_poly.entity_id
_entity_poly.type
_entity_poly.pdbx_seq_one_letter_code
_entity_poly.pdbx_strand_id
1 'polypeptide(L)'
;MTEIRPLKPEGIPLLEEFLYQAIFIPQGLEPLPRSILKEPDLEMYIKDFGQQLMTAMLDLLKVKGYPSVSLSVSKDNPAAHFYKRLGFVTVEEREDDYLMLCRL
;
A
#
# COMPACT_ATOMS: atom_id res chain seq x y z
N MET A 1 11.49 17.88 13.11
CA MET A 1 11.87 16.45 13.04
C MET A 1 10.65 15.68 12.60
N THR A 2 10.69 15.08 11.42
CA THR A 2 9.62 14.20 10.95
C THR A 2 9.96 12.80 11.45
N GLU A 3 9.40 12.41 12.59
CA GLU A 3 9.54 11.03 13.06
C GLU A 3 8.59 10.14 12.26
N ILE A 4 9.16 9.32 11.38
CA ILE A 4 8.41 8.29 10.66
C ILE A 4 8.06 7.22 11.68
N ARG A 5 6.79 7.18 12.10
CA ARG A 5 6.30 6.19 13.05
C ARG A 5 6.26 4.82 12.34
N PRO A 6 6.95 3.78 12.85
CA PRO A 6 6.86 2.45 12.27
C PRO A 6 5.41 1.97 12.31
N LEU A 7 4.92 1.45 11.16
CA LEU A 7 3.62 0.79 11.08
C LEU A 7 3.69 -0.44 11.99
N LYS A 8 2.89 -0.45 13.06
CA LYS A 8 2.72 -1.61 13.93
C LYS A 8 2.06 -2.73 13.12
N PRO A 9 2.70 -3.90 12.94
CA PRO A 9 2.16 -4.98 12.14
C PRO A 9 0.96 -5.69 12.81
N GLU A 10 0.64 -5.38 14.07
CA GLU A 10 -0.43 -6.03 14.82
C GLU A 10 -1.79 -5.32 14.73
N GLY A 11 -1.90 -4.23 13.98
CA GLY A 11 -3.15 -3.53 13.73
C GLY A 11 -3.87 -4.05 12.48
N ILE A 12 -5.19 -3.93 12.46
CA ILE A 12 -5.96 -4.07 11.21
C ILE A 12 -5.33 -3.16 10.14
N PRO A 13 -5.08 -3.66 8.90
CA PRO A 13 -4.55 -2.83 7.82
C PRO A 13 -5.32 -1.52 7.70
N LEU A 14 -4.60 -0.42 7.48
CA LEU A 14 -5.18 0.92 7.49
C LEU A 14 -6.43 1.05 6.59
N LEU A 15 -6.40 0.41 5.42
CA LEU A 15 -7.54 0.39 4.48
C LEU A 15 -8.75 -0.38 5.00
N GLU A 16 -8.52 -1.53 5.65
CA GLU A 16 -9.59 -2.30 6.29
C GLU A 16 -10.26 -1.49 7.41
N GLU A 17 -9.46 -0.76 8.19
CA GLU A 17 -9.99 0.12 9.23
C GLU A 17 -10.79 1.28 8.62
N PHE A 18 -10.27 1.96 7.60
CA PHE A 18 -11.00 3.02 6.92
C PHE A 18 -12.32 2.54 6.33
N LEU A 19 -12.33 1.38 5.66
CA LEU A 19 -13.55 0.84 5.05
C LEU A 19 -14.59 0.47 6.12
N TYR A 20 -14.16 -0.12 7.23
CA TYR A 20 -15.06 -0.47 8.33
C TYR A 20 -15.68 0.77 8.99
N GLN A 21 -14.88 1.82 9.25
CA GLN A 21 -15.36 3.07 9.84
C GLN A 21 -16.27 3.87 8.89
N ALA A 22 -16.21 3.63 7.58
CA ALA A 22 -17.10 4.26 6.60
C ALA A 22 -18.52 3.68 6.61
N ILE A 23 -18.74 2.52 7.25
CA ILE A 23 -20.06 1.90 7.33
C ILE A 23 -20.91 2.68 8.33
N PHE A 24 -21.99 3.29 7.84
CA PHE A 24 -22.93 4.01 8.69
C PHE A 24 -23.76 3.03 9.54
N ILE A 25 -23.72 3.21 10.86
CA ILE A 25 -24.52 2.45 11.83
C ILE A 25 -25.43 3.43 12.58
N PRO A 26 -26.76 3.36 12.38
CA PRO A 26 -27.72 4.17 13.14
C PRO A 26 -27.58 4.01 14.66
N GLN A 27 -27.93 5.07 15.40
CA GLN A 27 -27.92 5.02 16.87
C GLN A 27 -28.85 3.92 17.40
N GLY A 28 -28.35 3.16 18.38
CA GLY A 28 -29.10 2.07 19.01
C GLY A 28 -28.95 0.71 18.33
N LEU A 29 -28.15 0.62 17.25
CA LEU A 29 -27.78 -0.66 16.63
C LEU A 29 -26.38 -1.08 17.06
N GLU A 30 -26.21 -2.39 17.25
CA GLU A 30 -24.92 -3.00 17.55
C GLU A 30 -23.97 -2.90 16.33
N PRO A 31 -22.65 -2.71 16.55
CA PRO A 31 -21.67 -2.72 15.47
C PRO A 31 -21.68 -4.02 14.67
N LEU A 32 -21.51 -3.93 13.35
CA LEU A 32 -21.40 -5.10 12.48
C LEU A 32 -20.10 -5.87 12.79
N PRO A 33 -20.09 -7.20 12.68
CA PRO A 33 -18.84 -7.95 12.84
C PRO A 33 -17.86 -7.58 11.72
N ARG A 34 -16.56 -7.49 12.05
CA ARG A 34 -15.49 -7.20 11.07
C ARG A 34 -15.41 -8.20 9.91
N SER A 35 -16.02 -9.37 10.06
CA SER A 35 -16.16 -10.35 8.96
C SER A 35 -16.87 -9.77 7.74
N ILE A 36 -17.63 -8.68 7.89
CA ILE A 36 -18.26 -7.98 6.75
C ILE A 36 -17.24 -7.51 5.69
N LEU A 37 -15.99 -7.23 6.08
CA LEU A 37 -14.94 -6.86 5.13
C LEU A 37 -14.52 -8.01 4.20
N LYS A 38 -14.93 -9.25 4.50
CA LYS A 38 -14.70 -10.43 3.67
C LYS A 38 -15.83 -10.68 2.66
N GLU A 39 -16.91 -9.89 2.72
CA GLU A 39 -17.94 -9.95 1.69
C GLU A 39 -17.33 -9.51 0.36
N PRO A 40 -17.59 -10.21 -0.76
CA PRO A 40 -16.93 -9.96 -2.05
C PRO A 40 -16.99 -8.49 -2.50
N ASP A 41 -18.12 -7.83 -2.25
CA ASP A 41 -18.38 -6.45 -2.62
C ASP A 41 -17.53 -5.44 -1.82
N LEU A 42 -17.07 -5.82 -0.61
CA LEU A 42 -16.20 -4.97 0.23
C LEU A 42 -14.73 -5.38 0.11
N GLU A 43 -14.46 -6.69 0.03
CA GLU A 43 -13.11 -7.22 -0.11
C GLU A 43 -12.43 -6.67 -1.37
N MET A 44 -13.18 -6.48 -2.47
CA MET A 44 -12.65 -5.91 -3.72
C MET A 44 -12.01 -4.52 -3.58
N TYR A 45 -12.39 -3.74 -2.55
CA TYR A 45 -11.80 -2.41 -2.30
C TYR A 45 -10.47 -2.46 -1.55
N ILE A 46 -10.18 -3.58 -0.88
CA ILE A 46 -8.97 -3.77 -0.07
C ILE A 46 -7.98 -4.63 -0.84
N LYS A 47 -8.48 -5.70 -1.46
CA LYS A 47 -7.68 -6.69 -2.17
C LYS A 47 -6.91 -6.05 -3.30
N ASP A 48 -5.60 -6.27 -3.30
CA ASP A 48 -4.65 -5.78 -4.30
C ASP A 48 -4.64 -4.25 -4.47
N PHE A 49 -5.20 -3.48 -3.54
CA PHE A 49 -5.28 -2.01 -3.63
C PHE A 49 -3.92 -1.37 -3.90
N GLY A 50 -2.88 -1.78 -3.13
CA GLY A 50 -1.52 -1.27 -3.32
C GLY A 50 -0.96 -1.55 -4.72
N GLN A 51 -1.22 -2.75 -5.26
CA GLN A 51 -0.81 -3.15 -6.61
C GLN A 51 -1.53 -2.31 -7.67
N GLN A 52 -2.85 -2.15 -7.55
CA GLN A 52 -3.67 -1.38 -8.51
C GLN A 52 -3.26 0.09 -8.51
N LEU A 53 -3.13 0.70 -7.33
CA LEU A 53 -2.72 2.10 -7.19
C LEU A 53 -1.34 2.34 -7.79
N MET A 54 -0.37 1.49 -7.44
CA MET A 54 1.00 1.63 -7.93
C MET A 54 1.07 1.43 -9.44
N THR A 55 0.37 0.42 -9.99
CA THR A 55 0.34 0.18 -11.44
C THR A 55 -0.25 1.38 -12.19
N ALA A 56 -1.39 1.90 -11.74
CA ALA A 56 -2.03 3.07 -12.34
C ALA A 56 -1.12 4.32 -12.29
N MET A 57 -0.39 4.51 -11.20
CA MET A 57 0.59 5.60 -11.07
C MET A 57 1.75 5.44 -12.06
N LEU A 58 2.32 4.23 -12.19
CA LEU A 58 3.40 3.97 -13.15
C LEU A 58 2.94 4.18 -14.60
N ASP A 59 1.74 3.70 -14.95
CA ASP A 59 1.15 3.89 -16.28
C ASP A 59 0.94 5.37 -16.59
N LEU A 60 0.42 6.15 -15.64
CA LEU A 60 0.27 7.60 -15.81
C LEU A 60 1.61 8.29 -16.07
N LEU A 61 2.63 7.97 -15.27
CA LEU A 61 3.96 8.59 -15.42
C LEU A 61 4.60 8.22 -16.76
N LYS A 62 4.40 6.98 -17.21
CA LYS A 62 4.84 6.53 -18.53
C LYS A 62 4.17 7.33 -19.65
N VAL A 63 2.84 7.51 -19.59
CA VAL A 63 2.08 8.32 -20.56
C VAL A 63 2.55 9.79 -20.56
N LYS A 64 2.96 10.32 -19.41
CA LYS A 64 3.50 11.68 -19.30
C LYS A 64 4.95 11.82 -19.78
N GLY A 65 5.62 10.72 -20.15
CA GLY A 65 6.98 10.72 -20.68
C GLY A 65 8.07 10.81 -19.62
N TYR A 66 7.77 10.46 -18.37
CA TYR A 66 8.82 10.32 -17.35
C TYR A 66 9.66 9.08 -17.65
N PRO A 67 11.00 9.16 -17.55
CA PRO A 67 11.87 8.05 -17.92
C PRO A 67 11.96 6.95 -16.85
N SER A 68 11.70 7.30 -15.59
CA SER A 68 11.85 6.39 -14.45
C SER A 68 11.20 6.93 -13.18
N VAL A 69 10.96 6.03 -12.24
CA VAL A 69 10.56 6.31 -10.85
C VAL A 69 11.58 5.68 -9.91
N SER A 70 11.91 6.38 -8.82
CA SER A 70 12.75 5.85 -7.75
C SER A 70 12.05 5.88 -6.40
N LEU A 71 12.39 4.95 -5.52
CA LEU A 71 11.96 4.93 -4.13
C LEU A 71 13.07 4.41 -3.21
N SER A 72 13.06 4.84 -1.96
CA SER A 72 13.84 4.25 -0.87
C SER A 72 12.93 3.33 -0.06
N VAL A 73 13.36 2.10 0.18
CA VAL A 73 12.63 1.13 1.01
C VAL A 73 13.54 0.57 2.10
N SER A 74 13.14 0.74 3.35
CA SER A 74 13.87 0.16 4.49
C SER A 74 14.02 -1.35 4.34
N LYS A 75 15.16 -1.91 4.73
CA LYS A 75 15.42 -3.36 4.69
C LYS A 75 14.44 -4.16 5.55
N ASP A 76 13.90 -3.55 6.60
CA ASP A 76 12.91 -4.14 7.49
C ASP A 76 11.48 -4.07 6.95
N ASN A 77 11.26 -3.37 5.83
CA ASN A 77 9.94 -3.23 5.22
C ASN A 77 9.68 -4.40 4.24
N PRO A 78 8.67 -5.27 4.50
CA PRO A 78 8.32 -6.38 3.62
C PRO A 78 7.92 -5.95 2.20
N ALA A 79 7.54 -4.67 2.02
CA ALA A 79 7.18 -4.10 0.73
C ALA A 79 8.34 -4.09 -0.28
N ALA A 80 9.59 -4.30 0.13
CA ALA A 80 10.71 -4.45 -0.80
C ALA A 80 10.44 -5.54 -1.87
N HIS A 81 9.83 -6.66 -1.48
CA HIS A 81 9.43 -7.71 -2.42
C HIS A 81 8.28 -7.30 -3.33
N PHE A 82 7.34 -6.49 -2.80
CA PHE A 82 6.24 -5.94 -3.59
C PHE A 82 6.77 -5.04 -4.72
N TYR A 83 7.71 -4.13 -4.45
CA TYR A 83 8.30 -3.28 -5.48
C TYR A 83 9.12 -4.07 -6.50
N LYS A 84 9.86 -5.11 -6.08
CA LYS A 84 10.58 -5.99 -7.01
C LYS A 84 9.63 -6.66 -8.02
N ARG A 85 8.45 -7.14 -7.57
CA ARG A 85 7.43 -7.73 -8.47
C ARG A 85 6.87 -6.73 -9.47
N LEU A 86 6.86 -5.45 -9.13
CA LEU A 86 6.42 -4.35 -10.00
C LEU A 86 7.50 -3.88 -10.99
N GLY A 87 8.67 -4.54 -11.03
CA GLY A 87 9.75 -4.19 -11.95
C GLY A 87 10.73 -3.14 -11.42
N PHE A 88 10.70 -2.81 -10.12
CA PHE A 88 11.76 -2.04 -9.50
C PHE A 88 13.01 -2.90 -9.28
N VAL A 89 14.17 -2.35 -9.61
CA VAL A 89 15.48 -2.96 -9.35
C VAL A 89 16.23 -2.15 -8.31
N THR A 90 16.97 -2.82 -7.41
CA THR A 90 17.87 -2.14 -6.47
C THR A 90 19.04 -1.55 -7.24
N VAL A 91 19.25 -0.24 -7.12
CA VAL A 91 20.38 0.48 -7.75
C VAL A 91 21.45 0.88 -6.74
N GLU A 92 21.09 0.95 -5.47
CA GLU A 92 22.01 1.21 -4.36
C GLU A 92 21.49 0.48 -3.12
N GLU A 93 22.40 -0.19 -2.40
CA GLU A 93 22.11 -0.76 -1.09
C GLU A 93 22.87 0.05 -0.05
N ARG A 94 22.14 0.64 0.90
CA ARG A 94 22.70 1.41 2.01
C ARG A 94 22.61 0.58 3.29
N GLU A 95 22.99 1.16 4.42
CA GLU A 95 22.92 0.47 5.71
C GLU A 95 21.47 0.04 6.03
N ASP A 96 20.54 1.01 5.99
CA ASP A 96 19.16 0.81 6.46
C ASP A 96 18.11 0.65 5.35
N ASP A 97 18.42 1.04 4.12
CA ASP A 97 17.47 1.04 3.00
C ASP A 97 18.07 0.59 1.65
N TYR A 98 17.18 0.20 0.74
CA TYR A 98 17.47 0.01 -0.67
C TYR A 98 16.95 1.22 -1.44
N LEU A 99 17.81 1.84 -2.26
CA LEU A 99 17.36 2.70 -3.33
C LEU A 99 16.97 1.82 -4.52
N MET A 100 15.72 1.93 -4.94
CA MET A 100 15.17 1.15 -6.05
C MET A 100 14.72 2.06 -7.18
N LEU A 101 14.85 1.58 -8.43
CA LEU A 101 14.49 2.28 -9.65
C LEU A 101 13.60 1.40 -10.53
N CYS A 102 12.51 1.95 -11.07
CA CYS A 102 11.73 1.37 -12.15
C CYS A 102 11.87 2.27 -13.37
N ARG A 103 12.27 1.71 -14.52
CA ARG A 103 12.22 2.42 -15.80
C ARG A 103 10.83 2.27 -16.39
N LEU A 104 10.28 3.37 -16.92
CA LEU A 104 8.91 3.45 -17.43
C LEU A 104 8.86 3.20 -18.94
#